data_AF-A0A7J4ZN56-F1
#
_entry.id   AF-A0A7J4ZN56-F1
#
_cell.length_a   1.000
_cell.length_b   1.000
_cell.length_c   1.000
_cell.angle_alpha   90.00
_cell.angle_beta   90.00
_cell.angle_gamma   90.00
#
_symmetry.space_group_name_H-M   'P 1'
#
loop_
_entity.id
_entity.type
_entity.pdbx_description
1 polymer ?
#
loop_
_entity_poly.entity_id
_entity_poly.type
_entity_poly.pdbx_seq_one_letter_code
_entity_poly.pdbx_strand_id
1 'polypeptide(L)'
;MPQEPSPVVCKNCALLLVRRCYGKHWWFRLVREPLVWGMRLLSLRHGIDARRHVVNNPECHGCVRFMKAELEEKSPLFRFLNDRIGPRFGAMRNAMLTRAELDEAKRRATEMMAPRPRE
;
A
#
# COMPACT_ATOMS: atom_id res chain seq x y z
N MET A 1 -7.17 -18.55 -16.75
CA MET A 1 -6.25 -17.62 -17.43
C MET A 1 -5.02 -17.48 -16.56
N PRO A 2 -3.82 -17.82 -17.02
CA PRO A 2 -2.61 -17.72 -16.21
C PRO A 2 -2.33 -16.23 -16.00
N GLN A 3 -2.33 -15.80 -14.74
CA GLN A 3 -2.26 -14.38 -14.39
C GLN A 3 -0.81 -13.93 -14.26
N GLU A 4 -0.45 -12.87 -14.99
CA GLU A 4 0.89 -12.29 -14.96
C GLU A 4 1.20 -11.68 -13.59
N PRO A 5 2.44 -11.84 -13.09
CA PRO A 5 2.86 -11.23 -11.85
C PRO A 5 2.73 -9.71 -11.97
N SER A 6 2.07 -9.09 -10.99
CA SER A 6 1.85 -7.64 -11.00
C SER A 6 3.20 -6.91 -11.00
N PRO A 7 3.45 -5.96 -11.91
CA PRO A 7 4.73 -5.23 -12.01
C PRO A 7 4.94 -4.22 -10.87
N VAL A 8 4.10 -4.23 -9.82
CA VAL A 8 4.12 -3.24 -8.75
C VAL A 8 5.31 -3.49 -7.81
N VAL A 9 6.40 -2.77 -8.06
CA VAL A 9 7.60 -2.80 -7.22
C VAL A 9 7.34 -2.08 -5.89
N CYS A 10 7.34 -2.84 -4.79
CA CYS A 10 7.26 -2.27 -3.44
C CYS A 10 8.60 -1.64 -3.03
N LYS A 11 8.74 -0.32 -3.22
CA LYS A 11 9.91 0.45 -2.72
C LYS A 11 9.90 0.68 -1.19
N ASN A 12 8.75 0.50 -0.55
CA ASN A 12 8.59 0.75 0.89
C ASN A 12 7.39 -0.04 1.43
N CYS A 13 7.57 -0.79 2.52
CA CYS A 13 6.54 -1.65 3.07
C CYS A 13 5.46 -0.80 3.74
N ALA A 14 4.36 -0.55 3.01
CA ALA A 14 3.26 0.25 3.51
C ALA A 14 2.66 -0.35 4.78
N LEU A 15 2.59 -1.70 4.86
CA LEU A 15 2.04 -2.48 5.97
C LEU A 15 2.82 -2.27 7.28
N LEU A 16 4.16 -2.35 7.22
CA LEU A 16 5.01 -2.10 8.38
C LEU A 16 4.88 -0.66 8.88
N LEU A 17 4.86 0.31 7.95
CA LEU A 17 4.68 1.73 8.28
C LEU A 17 3.35 1.99 8.98
N VAL A 18 2.26 1.35 8.55
CA VAL A 18 0.96 1.43 9.27
C VAL A 18 1.08 0.92 10.68
N ARG A 19 1.71 -0.25 10.84
CA ARG A 19 1.77 -0.94 12.12
C ARG A 19 2.52 -0.08 13.14
N ARG A 20 3.59 0.59 12.71
CA ARG A 20 4.31 1.59 13.51
C ARG A 20 3.46 2.83 13.79
N CYS A 21 2.78 3.39 12.79
CA CYS A 21 1.88 4.54 12.99
C CYS A 21 0.71 4.22 13.93
N TYR A 22 0.11 3.04 13.85
CA TYR A 22 -0.96 2.59 14.76
C TYR A 22 -0.47 2.43 16.19
N GLY A 23 0.78 1.99 16.39
CA GLY A 23 1.39 1.92 17.72
C GLY A 23 1.65 3.29 18.35
N LYS A 24 1.85 4.34 17.54
CA LYS A 24 2.17 5.70 18.03
C LYS A 24 0.95 6.61 18.16
N HIS A 25 0.04 6.56 17.19
CA HIS A 25 -1.05 7.53 17.07
C HIS A 25 -2.37 6.84 16.70
N TRP A 26 -3.27 6.74 17.68
CA TRP A 26 -4.60 6.14 17.51
C TRP A 26 -5.46 6.88 16.46
N TRP A 27 -5.33 8.21 16.36
CA TRP A 27 -6.08 9.04 15.40
C TRP A 27 -5.70 8.77 13.94
N PHE A 28 -4.53 8.18 13.68
CA PHE A 28 -4.13 7.76 12.32
C PHE A 28 -5.12 6.74 11.73
N ARG A 29 -5.77 5.95 12.60
CA ARG A 29 -6.82 5.02 12.19
C ARG A 29 -8.02 5.75 11.59
N LEU A 30 -8.44 6.86 12.20
CA LEU A 30 -9.55 7.68 11.72
C LEU A 30 -9.28 8.36 10.37
N VAL A 31 -8.02 8.63 10.03
CA VAL A 31 -7.68 9.19 8.71
C VAL A 31 -7.55 8.10 7.66
N ARG A 32 -6.92 6.98 8.04
CA ARG A 32 -6.61 5.89 7.11
C ARG A 32 -7.82 5.05 6.75
N GLU A 33 -8.66 4.70 7.72
CA GLU A 33 -9.80 3.82 7.48
C GLU A 33 -10.78 4.40 6.45
N PRO A 34 -11.19 5.68 6.52
CA PRO A 34 -12.00 6.30 5.48
C PRO A 34 -11.31 6.30 4.12
N LEU A 35 -9.99 6.54 4.07
CA LEU A 35 -9.22 6.51 2.83
C LEU A 35 -9.24 5.11 2.20
N VAL A 36 -9.02 4.07 3.00
CA VAL A 36 -9.06 2.66 2.58
C VAL A 36 -10.47 2.26 2.19
N TRP A 37 -11.48 2.75 2.90
CA TRP A 37 -12.87 2.49 2.57
C TRP A 37 -13.28 3.15 1.25
N GLY A 38 -12.85 4.39 1.00
CA GLY A 38 -13.02 5.07 -0.29
C GLY A 38 -12.32 4.33 -1.43
N MET A 39 -11.08 3.86 -1.21
CA MET A 39 -10.38 2.99 -2.18
C MET A 39 -11.15 1.70 -2.42
N ARG A 40 -11.65 1.02 -1.37
CA ARG A 40 -12.45 -0.20 -1.51
C ARG A 40 -13.73 0.05 -2.30
N LEU A 41 -14.46 1.12 -1.99
CA LEU A 41 -15.70 1.47 -2.69
C LEU A 41 -15.45 1.73 -4.19
N LEU A 42 -14.40 2.49 -4.51
CA LEU A 42 -13.98 2.73 -5.89
C LEU A 42 -13.54 1.42 -6.56
N SER A 43 -12.78 0.58 -5.86
CA SER A 43 -12.32 -0.70 -6.40
C SER A 43 -13.49 -1.62 -6.73
N LEU A 44 -14.50 -1.69 -5.86
CA LEU A 44 -15.73 -2.44 -6.09
C LEU A 44 -16.49 -1.89 -7.30
N ARG A 45 -16.61 -0.56 -7.42
CA ARG A 45 -17.26 0.09 -8.57
C ARG A 45 -16.55 -0.20 -9.89
N HIS A 46 -15.22 -0.33 -9.88
CA HIS A 46 -14.41 -0.60 -11.06
C HIS A 46 -14.06 -2.08 -11.26
N GLY A 47 -14.57 -2.99 -10.42
CA GLY A 47 -14.27 -4.43 -10.48
C GLY A 47 -12.80 -4.79 -10.25
N ILE A 48 -12.07 -3.96 -9.50
CA ILE A 48 -10.67 -4.15 -9.12
C ILE A 48 -10.61 -5.03 -7.87
N ASP A 49 -9.86 -6.12 -7.93
CA ASP A 49 -9.64 -7.00 -6.77
C ASP A 49 -8.15 -7.21 -6.53
N ALA A 50 -7.64 -6.54 -5.49
CA ALA A 50 -6.23 -6.65 -5.13
C ALA A 50 -5.80 -8.05 -4.68
N ARG A 51 -6.77 -8.95 -4.39
CA ARG A 51 -6.51 -10.36 -4.10
C ARG A 51 -6.28 -11.20 -5.36
N ARG A 52 -6.52 -10.65 -6.55
CA ARG A 52 -6.18 -11.32 -7.82
C ARG A 52 -4.70 -11.21 -8.17
N HIS A 53 -3.97 -10.28 -7.55
CA HIS A 53 -2.53 -10.17 -7.78
C HIS A 53 -1.77 -11.33 -7.13
N VAL A 54 -1.06 -12.08 -7.98
CA VAL A 54 -0.13 -13.10 -7.55
C VAL A 54 1.09 -12.42 -6.94
N VAL A 55 1.26 -12.59 -5.63
CA VAL A 55 2.40 -12.08 -4.88
C VAL A 55 3.19 -13.23 -4.27
N ASN A 56 4.52 -13.13 -4.28
CA ASN A 56 5.42 -14.17 -3.75
C ASN A 56 5.33 -14.32 -2.22
N ASN A 57 4.79 -13.30 -1.54
CA ASN A 57 4.69 -13.27 -0.10
C ASN A 57 3.21 -13.19 0.34
N PRO A 58 2.72 -14.14 1.17
CA PRO A 58 1.34 -14.13 1.66
C PRO A 58 1.00 -12.88 2.47
N GLU A 59 1.96 -12.25 3.15
CA GLU A 59 1.73 -10.98 3.87
C GLU A 59 1.42 -9.82 2.91
N CYS A 60 1.83 -9.93 1.65
CA CYS A 60 1.56 -8.92 0.60
C CYS A 60 0.24 -9.18 -0.13
N HIS A 61 -0.43 -10.31 0.13
CA HIS A 61 -1.64 -10.70 -0.59
C HIS A 61 -2.79 -9.76 -0.24
N GLY A 62 -3.44 -9.16 -1.25
CA GLY A 62 -4.47 -8.14 -1.03
C GLY A 62 -3.95 -6.82 -0.45
N CYS A 63 -2.64 -6.54 -0.58
CA CYS A 63 -2.09 -5.28 -0.08
C CYS A 63 -2.75 -4.09 -0.78
N VAL A 64 -3.11 -3.07 0.02
CA VAL A 64 -3.75 -1.82 -0.43
C VAL A 64 -2.92 -1.11 -1.52
N ARG A 65 -1.61 -1.37 -1.58
CA ARG A 65 -0.73 -0.76 -2.57
C ARG A 65 -1.01 -1.25 -4.00
N PHE A 66 -1.39 -2.51 -4.19
CA PHE A 66 -1.80 -3.02 -5.49
C PHE A 66 -3.17 -2.47 -5.89
N MET A 67 -4.13 -2.46 -4.96
CA MET A 67 -5.44 -1.83 -5.15
C MET A 67 -5.30 -0.37 -5.59
N LYS A 68 -4.42 0.38 -4.93
CA LYS A 68 -4.13 1.77 -5.25
C LYS A 68 -3.56 1.91 -6.66
N ALA A 69 -2.59 1.08 -7.04
CA ALA A 69 -1.95 1.14 -8.35
C ALA A 69 -2.97 0.90 -9.48
N GLU A 70 -3.81 -0.14 -9.36
CA GLU A 70 -4.88 -0.38 -10.34
C GLU A 70 -5.92 0.75 -10.36
N LEU A 71 -6.25 1.33 -9.21
CA LEU A 71 -7.16 2.48 -9.14
C LEU A 71 -6.59 3.73 -9.80
N GLU A 72 -5.29 3.99 -9.67
CA GLU A 72 -4.63 5.10 -10.36
C GLU A 72 -4.66 4.95 -11.87
N GLU A 73 -4.60 3.71 -12.37
CA GLU A 73 -4.67 3.39 -13.78
C GLU A 73 -6.10 3.50 -14.33
N LYS A 74 -7.10 2.94 -13.64
CA LYS A 74 -8.49 2.89 -14.11
C LYS A 74 -9.33 4.12 -13.75
N SER A 75 -8.97 4.87 -12.71
CA SER A 75 -9.78 5.98 -12.20
C SER A 75 -9.00 7.30 -12.18
N PRO A 76 -9.22 8.18 -13.18
CA PRO A 76 -8.57 9.49 -13.21
C PRO A 76 -8.99 10.38 -12.03
N LEU A 77 -10.20 10.19 -11.49
CA LEU A 77 -10.65 10.87 -10.27
C LEU A 77 -9.82 10.43 -9.06
N PHE A 78 -9.58 9.13 -8.92
CA PHE A 78 -8.72 8.61 -7.85
C PHE A 78 -7.30 9.16 -7.99
N ARG A 79 -6.75 9.20 -9.22
CA ARG A 79 -5.44 9.77 -9.50
C ARG A 79 -5.36 11.23 -9.04
N PHE A 80 -6.35 12.06 -9.38
CA PHE A 80 -6.40 13.46 -8.97
C PHE A 80 -6.45 13.63 -7.44
N LEU A 81 -7.34 12.89 -6.78
CA LEU A 81 -7.45 12.90 -5.31
C LEU A 81 -6.17 12.40 -4.65
N ASN A 82 -5.58 11.33 -5.16
CA ASN A 82 -4.35 10.77 -4.63
C ASN A 82 -3.16 11.69 -4.85
N ASP A 83 -3.09 12.41 -5.98
CA ASP A 83 -2.03 13.39 -6.23
C ASP A 83 -2.13 14.56 -5.25
N ARG A 84 -3.36 14.95 -4.87
CA ARG A 84 -3.59 16.03 -3.90
C ARG A 84 -3.41 15.62 -2.44
N ILE A 85 -3.83 14.42 -2.07
CA ILE A 85 -3.87 13.91 -0.69
C ILE A 85 -2.60 13.10 -0.36
N GLY A 86 -2.09 12.32 -1.31
CA GLY A 86 -0.93 11.45 -1.19
C GLY A 86 0.34 12.14 -0.67
N PRO A 87 0.78 13.30 -1.21
CA PRO A 87 1.95 14.00 -0.71
C PRO A 87 1.75 14.52 0.71
N ARG A 88 0.57 15.03 1.05
CA ARG A 88 0.25 15.48 2.41
C ARG A 88 0.25 14.31 3.40
N PHE A 89 -0.42 13.22 3.03
CA PHE A 89 -0.46 12.01 3.86
C PHE A 89 0.94 11.40 4.02
N GLY A 90 1.73 11.40 2.96
CA GLY A 90 3.13 10.95 2.97
C GLY A 90 4.00 11.81 3.88
N ALA A 91 3.90 13.13 3.78
CA ALA A 91 4.63 14.07 4.64
C ALA A 91 4.22 13.93 6.10
N MET A 92 2.91 13.88 6.38
CA MET A 92 2.36 13.66 7.72
C MET A 92 2.86 12.34 8.32
N ARG A 93 2.75 11.23 7.58
CA ARG A 93 3.26 9.92 8.01
C ARG A 93 4.76 9.95 8.26
N ASN A 94 5.54 10.54 7.36
CA ASN A 94 6.99 10.62 7.51
C ASN A 94 7.40 11.52 8.67
N ALA A 95 6.62 12.55 9.02
CA ALA A 95 6.87 13.37 10.19
C ALA A 95 6.58 12.62 11.51
N MET A 96 5.62 11.68 11.49
CA MET A 96 5.30 10.83 12.66
C MET A 96 6.29 9.67 12.86
N LEU A 97 7.09 9.33 11.85
CA LEU A 97 8.03 8.22 11.88
C LEU A 97 9.47 8.72 11.93
N THR A 98 10.32 8.01 12.66
CA THR A 98 11.75 8.34 12.65
C THR A 98 12.39 7.85 11.36
N ARG A 99 13.55 8.42 11.02
CA ARG A 99 14.34 7.96 9.85
C ARG A 99 14.66 6.47 9.95
N ALA A 100 14.97 5.97 11.15
CA ALA A 100 15.22 4.55 11.40
C ALA A 100 14.00 3.67 11.04
N GLU A 101 12.77 4.10 11.38
CA GLU A 101 11.56 3.35 11.03
C GLU A 101 11.26 3.36 9.53
N LEU A 102 11.57 4.47 8.86
CA LEU A 102 11.45 4.57 7.40
C LEU A 102 12.45 3.66 6.70
N ASP A 103 13.69 3.60 7.18
CA ASP A 103 14.71 2.71 6.61
C ASP A 103 14.44 1.24 6.92
N GLU A 104 13.89 0.92 8.09
CA GLU A 104 13.36 -0.42 8.39
C GLU A 104 12.29 -0.85 7.39
N ALA A 105 11.36 0.05 7.06
CA ALA A 105 10.32 -0.24 6.09
C ALA A 105 10.84 -0.42 4.66
N LYS A 106 11.95 0.24 4.30
CA LYS A 106 12.64 0.02 3.02
C LYS A 106 13.30 -1.36 3.02
N ARG A 107 14.07 -1.68 4.07
CA ARG A 107 14.72 -2.99 4.23
C ARG A 107 13.70 -4.12 4.13
N ARG A 108 12.61 -4.01 4.88
CA ARG A 108 11.53 -5.00 4.85
C ARG A 108 10.88 -5.10 3.47
N ALA A 109 10.71 -4.00 2.74
CA ALA A 109 10.18 -4.07 1.38
C ALA A 109 11.11 -4.87 0.45
N THR A 110 12.42 -4.62 0.55
CA THR A 110 13.43 -5.36 -0.22
C THR A 110 13.45 -6.83 0.14
N GLU A 111 13.45 -7.19 1.42
CA GLU A 111 13.38 -8.58 1.89
C GLU A 111 12.14 -9.33 1.38
N MET A 112 10.98 -8.66 1.41
CA MET A 112 9.70 -9.27 1.06
C MET A 112 9.51 -9.41 -0.45
N MET A 113 10.22 -8.59 -1.23
CA MET A 113 10.29 -8.65 -2.69
C MET A 113 11.43 -9.54 -3.19
N ALA A 114 12.43 -9.81 -2.34
CA ALA A 114 13.50 -10.74 -2.68
C ALA A 114 12.89 -12.12 -2.92
N PRO A 115 13.32 -12.83 -3.98
CA PRO A 115 12.86 -14.20 -4.21
C PRO A 115 13.23 -15.03 -2.99
N ARG A 116 12.24 -15.66 -2.35
CA ARG A 116 12.52 -16.66 -1.31
C ARG A 116 13.34 -17.78 -1.95
N PRO A 117 14.46 -18.24 -1.34
CA PRO A 117 15.10 -19.45 -1.79
C PRO A 117 14.05 -20.57 -1.76
N ARG A 118 13.92 -21.30 -2.87
CA ARG A 118 13.10 -22.52 -2.91
C ARG A 118 13.83 -23.54 -2.04
N GLU A 119 13.32 -23.79 -0.84
CA GLU A 119 13.62 -25.00 -0.07
C GLU A 119 12.81 -26.17 -0.63
#